data_AF-A0A853EY73-F1
#
_entry.id   AF-A0A853EY73-F1
#
_cell.length_a   1.000
_cell.length_b   1.000
_cell.length_c   1.000
_cell.angle_alpha   90.00
_cell.angle_beta   90.00
_cell.angle_gamma   90.00
#
_symmetry.space_group_name_H-M   'P 1'
#
loop_
_entity.id
_entity.type
_entity.pdbx_description
1 polymer ?
#
loop_
_entity_poly.entity_id
_entity_poly.type
_entity_poly.pdbx_seq_one_letter_code
_entity_poly.pdbx_strand_id
1 'polypeptide(L)'
;MNSGAITDMTGNDALGITKNSNQWAFEIIVLATNIVWAGADDNYINNNEKDATTLSGKVTGIGTLTITKIEFFEGSNTVATVSSLPTIANDKTWTLAHANMPTTLVGGKTYTAVVTLSDGTNSTISTSTAVTYDIINPTPITTNPWTLSDIPAGQSAFKTGDVISLTLTMSETLKLNNTTGSKVVIAGKDFVLDKTASTTAGDKKLVFKYSVQAGDSIAATDFDIDNPTSDITLNNITDVAGNAPVFTADRVVLTKLEYIEKTGSGNNPFEGIDVGYYSTPTLADIDGDGDLDLVVGEQNGTLKYYQNTGTTSSPAYEVKTGGNNPFNGIDVGGYSTPNLADIDGDGDLDLVVGKDDGTLKYYQNTGTTSNPTYEAKIGDSNPFNGIDVGYHSTPTLADIDGDGDLDLVVGESDGTLKYYQNTGTTSNPAYEAKTGNDNPFNGIDAGYSSKPTLADIDGDGDLDLVVGESDGTLKYYQNTGTTSNPAYEAKTGDSNPFNGIDVGDYSAPILVDIDGDGDLDLVVGESNGTLKYYYNQQPSSVDGQAPTLTTQASVILEETSDLVLDFSENIKAGTGSILIKNSSDVTVATINIASDTK
;
A
#
# COMPACT_ATOMS: atom_id res chain seq x y z
N MET A 1 54.76 -28.50 -39.37
CA MET A 1 54.98 -27.04 -39.34
C MET A 1 56.05 -26.75 -38.31
N ASN A 2 56.89 -25.76 -38.57
CA ASN A 2 58.18 -25.51 -37.92
C ASN A 2 58.12 -25.36 -36.41
N SER A 3 59.21 -25.77 -35.76
CA SER A 3 59.51 -25.54 -34.34
C SER A 3 59.52 -24.05 -34.00
N GLY A 4 58.67 -23.65 -33.07
CA GLY A 4 58.73 -22.35 -32.42
C GLY A 4 58.28 -22.50 -30.97
N ALA A 5 59.02 -21.90 -30.04
CA ALA A 5 58.58 -21.70 -28.67
C ALA A 5 57.70 -20.43 -28.65
N ILE A 6 56.49 -20.51 -28.09
CA ILE A 6 55.72 -19.32 -27.76
C ILE A 6 56.21 -18.90 -26.38
N THR A 7 57.09 -17.91 -26.38
CA THR A 7 57.65 -17.30 -25.16
C THR A 7 57.27 -15.83 -25.15
N ASP A 8 57.13 -15.24 -23.97
CA ASP A 8 57.05 -13.78 -23.88
C ASP A 8 58.38 -13.14 -24.34
N MET A 9 58.43 -11.81 -24.46
CA MET A 9 59.65 -11.10 -24.90
C MET A 9 60.85 -11.27 -23.97
N THR A 10 60.69 -11.93 -22.81
CA THR A 10 61.74 -12.25 -21.84
C THR A 10 62.10 -13.74 -21.79
N GLY A 11 61.43 -14.60 -22.57
CA GLY A 11 61.78 -16.02 -22.71
C GLY A 11 61.04 -16.97 -21.76
N ASN A 12 59.97 -16.54 -21.10
CA ASN A 12 59.19 -17.43 -20.22
C ASN A 12 58.22 -18.30 -21.05
N ASP A 13 58.19 -19.61 -20.78
CA ASP A 13 57.22 -20.54 -21.37
C ASP A 13 55.79 -20.20 -20.92
N ALA A 14 54.80 -20.30 -21.81
CA ALA A 14 53.39 -20.17 -21.44
C ALA A 14 52.98 -21.30 -20.48
N LEU A 15 52.48 -20.93 -19.29
CA LEU A 15 51.99 -21.87 -18.27
C LEU A 15 50.90 -22.80 -18.85
N GLY A 16 51.01 -24.12 -18.61
CA GLY A 16 50.01 -25.13 -18.98
C GLY A 16 50.27 -25.92 -20.27
N ILE A 17 51.44 -25.73 -20.92
CA ILE A 17 51.81 -26.48 -22.12
C ILE A 17 52.91 -27.51 -21.79
N THR A 18 52.61 -28.80 -21.94
CA THR A 18 53.64 -29.84 -21.91
C THR A 18 53.81 -30.50 -23.28
N LYS A 19 55.07 -30.67 -23.69
CA LYS A 19 55.46 -31.31 -24.95
C LYS A 19 56.06 -32.68 -24.65
N ASN A 20 55.41 -33.74 -25.12
CA ASN A 20 56.04 -35.04 -25.28
C ASN A 20 56.44 -35.24 -26.76
N SER A 21 57.20 -36.30 -27.05
CA SER A 21 58.02 -36.41 -28.27
C SER A 21 57.28 -36.24 -29.60
N ASN A 22 55.95 -36.39 -29.63
CA ASN A 22 55.16 -36.35 -30.87
C ASN A 22 53.84 -35.53 -30.81
N GLN A 23 53.42 -34.92 -29.70
CA GLN A 23 52.16 -34.16 -29.60
C GLN A 23 52.25 -32.96 -28.64
N TRP A 24 51.44 -31.93 -28.88
CA TRP A 24 51.18 -30.83 -27.93
C TRP A 24 49.96 -31.22 -27.09
N ALA A 25 50.10 -31.25 -25.77
CA ALA A 25 48.97 -31.41 -24.85
C ALA A 25 48.57 -30.03 -24.32
N PHE A 26 47.30 -29.68 -24.50
CA PHE A 26 46.68 -28.48 -23.92
C PHE A 26 45.89 -28.93 -22.69
N GLU A 27 46.28 -28.50 -21.50
CA GLU A 27 45.43 -28.65 -20.31
C GLU A 27 44.61 -27.36 -20.18
N ILE A 28 43.33 -27.41 -20.58
CA ILE A 28 42.41 -26.30 -20.31
C ILE A 28 42.13 -26.35 -18.81
N ILE A 29 42.77 -25.46 -18.05
CA ILE A 29 42.44 -25.26 -16.64
C ILE A 29 41.10 -24.53 -16.57
N VAL A 30 40.01 -25.29 -16.47
CA VAL A 30 38.69 -24.71 -16.20
C VAL A 30 38.61 -24.41 -14.71
N LEU A 31 38.88 -23.16 -14.35
CA LEU A 31 38.60 -22.59 -13.03
C LEU A 31 37.12 -22.24 -12.95
N ALA A 32 36.34 -23.02 -12.22
CA ALA A 32 34.91 -22.75 -12.04
C ALA A 32 34.42 -23.32 -10.71
N THR A 33 33.33 -22.77 -10.20
CA THR A 33 32.52 -23.42 -9.16
C THR A 33 31.09 -23.48 -9.64
N ASN A 34 30.44 -24.62 -9.50
CA ASN A 34 28.97 -24.58 -9.48
C ASN A 34 28.56 -23.88 -8.19
N ILE A 35 27.45 -23.14 -8.23
CA ILE A 35 26.90 -22.48 -7.05
C ILE A 35 25.48 -23.01 -6.89
N VAL A 36 25.21 -23.55 -5.71
CA VAL A 36 23.94 -24.20 -5.38
C VAL A 36 23.44 -23.60 -4.08
N TRP A 37 22.21 -23.09 -4.14
CA TRP A 37 21.41 -22.82 -2.96
C TRP A 37 20.84 -24.15 -2.45
N ALA A 38 21.05 -24.45 -1.18
CA ALA A 38 20.46 -25.60 -0.52
C ALA A 38 19.61 -25.14 0.66
N GLY A 39 18.51 -25.84 0.92
CA GLY A 39 17.48 -25.45 1.89
C GLY A 39 16.25 -24.80 1.26
N ALA A 40 16.28 -24.50 -0.05
CA ALA A 40 15.17 -24.02 -0.85
C ALA A 40 14.72 -25.14 -1.81
N ASP A 41 13.50 -25.66 -1.63
CA ASP A 41 13.01 -26.80 -2.41
C ASP A 41 12.32 -26.37 -3.74
N ASP A 42 12.04 -25.08 -3.91
CA ASP A 42 11.21 -24.53 -5.00
C ASP A 42 11.65 -23.14 -5.53
N ASN A 43 12.93 -22.78 -5.33
CA ASN A 43 13.55 -21.47 -5.63
C ASN A 43 13.11 -20.31 -4.71
N TYR A 44 12.33 -20.59 -3.67
CA TYR A 44 12.07 -19.65 -2.59
C TYR A 44 12.86 -20.07 -1.35
N ILE A 45 13.30 -19.09 -0.57
CA ILE A 45 13.75 -19.29 0.80
C ILE A 45 12.70 -18.68 1.69
N ASN A 46 11.93 -19.52 2.37
CA ASN A 46 10.91 -19.07 3.29
C ASN A 46 11.44 -18.86 4.73
N ASN A 47 10.62 -18.30 5.61
CA ASN A 47 11.01 -17.97 6.98
C ASN A 47 11.42 -19.21 7.79
N ASN A 48 10.89 -20.41 7.47
CA ASN A 48 11.26 -21.67 8.11
C ASN A 48 12.56 -22.28 7.55
N GLU A 49 12.93 -21.92 6.31
CA GLU A 49 14.10 -22.43 5.61
C GLU A 49 15.34 -21.55 5.76
N LYS A 50 15.15 -20.27 6.09
CA LYS A 50 16.23 -19.27 6.09
C LYS A 50 17.45 -19.71 6.90
N ASP A 51 17.26 -20.24 8.10
CA ASP A 51 18.36 -20.61 9.00
C ASP A 51 19.10 -21.86 8.51
N ALA A 52 18.41 -22.75 7.78
CA ALA A 52 18.98 -23.92 7.15
C ALA A 52 19.61 -23.62 5.78
N THR A 53 19.38 -22.43 5.24
CA THR A 53 19.83 -22.05 3.90
C THR A 53 21.35 -21.98 3.85
N THR A 54 21.92 -22.58 2.81
CA THR A 54 23.34 -22.48 2.52
C THR A 54 23.59 -22.16 1.06
N LEU A 55 24.64 -21.39 0.80
CA LEU A 55 25.22 -21.24 -0.52
C LEU A 55 26.45 -22.12 -0.58
N SER A 56 26.50 -23.06 -1.50
CA SER A 56 27.60 -24.02 -1.59
C SER A 56 28.06 -24.24 -3.01
N GLY A 57 29.23 -24.84 -3.16
CA GLY A 57 29.77 -25.14 -4.47
C GLY A 57 30.89 -26.16 -4.45
N LYS A 58 31.15 -26.75 -5.61
CA LYS A 58 32.29 -27.62 -5.84
C LYS A 58 33.19 -27.00 -6.90
N VAL A 59 34.43 -26.80 -6.53
CA VAL A 59 35.41 -26.14 -7.36
C VAL A 59 36.06 -27.14 -8.33
N THR A 60 36.15 -26.72 -9.59
CA THR A 60 36.93 -27.39 -10.64
C THR A 60 38.18 -26.55 -10.90
N GLY A 61 39.34 -27.20 -10.92
CA GLY A 61 40.64 -26.56 -11.06
C GLY A 61 41.77 -27.37 -10.44
N ILE A 62 43.00 -27.01 -10.77
CA ILE A 62 44.23 -27.61 -10.25
C ILE A 62 44.98 -26.59 -9.38
N GLY A 63 45.72 -27.06 -8.38
CA GLY A 63 46.47 -26.19 -7.46
C GLY A 63 45.65 -25.68 -6.28
N THR A 64 46.22 -24.70 -5.57
CA THR A 64 45.58 -24.06 -4.41
C THR A 64 44.59 -23.01 -4.90
N LEU A 65 43.31 -23.22 -4.62
CA LEU A 65 42.23 -22.33 -5.03
C LEU A 65 41.70 -21.59 -3.81
N THR A 66 41.29 -20.34 -4.03
CA THR A 66 40.71 -19.49 -2.98
C THR A 66 39.48 -18.77 -3.51
N ILE A 67 38.49 -18.60 -2.64
CA ILE A 67 37.38 -17.69 -2.88
C ILE A 67 37.86 -16.31 -2.47
N THR A 68 37.82 -15.36 -3.39
CA THR A 68 38.30 -13.98 -3.18
C THR A 68 37.16 -13.00 -2.97
N LYS A 69 35.95 -13.36 -3.43
CA LYS A 69 34.75 -12.53 -3.28
C LYS A 69 33.49 -13.37 -3.42
N ILE A 70 32.47 -13.05 -2.63
CA ILE A 70 31.09 -13.50 -2.85
C ILE A 70 30.21 -12.25 -2.77
N GLU A 71 29.43 -12.01 -3.81
CA GLU A 71 28.54 -10.85 -3.94
C GLU A 71 27.11 -11.31 -4.22
N PHE A 72 26.15 -10.57 -3.69
CA PHE A 72 24.73 -10.75 -3.98
C PHE A 72 24.24 -9.60 -4.83
N PHE A 73 23.42 -9.94 -5.82
CA PHE A 73 22.86 -9.00 -6.78
C PHE A 73 21.33 -9.09 -6.80
N GLU A 74 20.68 -7.92 -6.79
CA GLU A 74 19.28 -7.75 -7.17
C GLU A 74 19.27 -7.20 -8.61
N GLY A 75 18.87 -8.03 -9.57
CA GLY A 75 19.04 -7.72 -10.99
C GLY A 75 20.51 -7.50 -11.35
N SER A 76 20.87 -6.27 -11.73
CA SER A 76 22.26 -5.89 -12.08
C SER A 76 22.99 -5.13 -10.96
N ASN A 77 22.30 -4.81 -9.87
CA ASN A 77 22.84 -4.02 -8.77
C ASN A 77 23.46 -4.92 -7.70
N THR A 78 24.70 -4.63 -7.30
CA THR A 78 25.31 -5.28 -6.14
C THR A 78 24.67 -4.74 -4.87
N VAL A 79 24.05 -5.61 -4.08
CA VAL A 79 23.36 -5.24 -2.83
C VAL A 79 24.15 -5.63 -1.59
N ALA A 80 25.03 -6.63 -1.70
CA ALA A 80 25.82 -7.08 -0.57
C ALA A 80 27.11 -7.79 -0.98
N THR A 81 28.13 -7.74 -0.12
CA THR A 81 29.37 -8.52 -0.25
C THR A 81 29.62 -9.28 1.06
N VAL A 82 29.97 -10.56 0.97
CA VAL A 82 30.28 -11.39 2.14
C VAL A 82 31.60 -10.94 2.77
N SER A 83 31.56 -10.63 4.06
CA SER A 83 32.72 -10.16 4.83
C SER A 83 33.65 -11.29 5.27
N SER A 84 33.10 -12.47 5.57
CA SER A 84 33.84 -13.66 6.00
C SER A 84 33.69 -14.79 4.97
N LEU A 85 34.65 -14.89 4.06
CA LEU A 85 34.61 -15.86 2.97
C LEU A 85 34.82 -17.30 3.48
N PRO A 86 34.09 -18.28 2.94
CA PRO A 86 34.28 -19.68 3.31
C PRO A 86 35.59 -20.23 2.74
N THR A 87 36.18 -21.19 3.44
CA THR A 87 37.36 -21.92 2.95
C THR A 87 36.95 -23.08 2.06
N ILE A 88 37.74 -23.37 1.03
CA ILE A 88 37.56 -24.57 0.19
C ILE A 88 38.15 -25.78 0.94
N ALA A 89 37.31 -26.79 1.17
CA ALA A 89 37.67 -28.04 1.82
C ALA A 89 38.53 -28.95 0.92
N ASN A 90 39.11 -30.00 1.51
CA ASN A 90 40.00 -30.94 0.81
C ASN A 90 39.32 -31.70 -0.34
N ASP A 91 38.01 -31.89 -0.28
CA ASP A 91 37.20 -32.51 -1.34
C ASP A 91 36.76 -31.52 -2.44
N LYS A 92 37.32 -30.29 -2.39
CA LYS A 92 37.03 -29.14 -3.25
C LYS A 92 35.64 -28.56 -3.10
N THR A 93 34.95 -28.83 -1.99
CA THR A 93 33.67 -28.18 -1.68
C THR A 93 33.85 -26.95 -0.82
N TRP A 94 32.88 -26.05 -0.84
CA TRP A 94 32.78 -24.92 0.09
C TRP A 94 31.32 -24.67 0.41
N THR A 95 31.08 -24.10 1.60
CA THR A 95 29.73 -23.78 2.07
C THR A 95 29.76 -22.48 2.85
N LEU A 96 28.86 -21.57 2.49
CA LEU A 96 28.50 -20.37 3.23
C LEU A 96 27.15 -20.62 3.90
N ALA A 97 27.15 -20.71 5.23
CA ALA A 97 25.94 -20.84 6.03
C ALA A 97 25.18 -19.51 6.12
N HIS A 98 23.85 -19.56 6.29
CA HIS A 98 23.00 -18.38 6.43
C HIS A 98 23.52 -17.38 7.48
N ALA A 99 23.97 -17.86 8.65
CA ALA A 99 24.51 -17.02 9.71
C ALA A 99 25.73 -16.16 9.30
N ASN A 100 26.38 -16.49 8.18
CA ASN A 100 27.51 -15.74 7.61
C ASN A 100 27.13 -14.98 6.33
N MET A 101 25.85 -15.01 5.93
CA MET A 101 25.33 -14.21 4.83
C MET A 101 25.09 -12.77 5.30
N PRO A 102 25.10 -11.78 4.39
CA PRO A 102 24.84 -10.39 4.74
C PRO A 102 23.42 -10.20 5.25
N THR A 103 23.27 -9.45 6.35
CA THR A 103 21.97 -9.07 6.92
C THR A 103 21.23 -8.02 6.08
N THR A 104 21.88 -7.46 5.05
CA THR A 104 21.29 -6.51 4.11
C THR A 104 20.40 -7.19 3.06
N LEU A 105 20.36 -8.52 3.01
CA LEU A 105 19.40 -9.26 2.21
C LEU A 105 18.02 -9.16 2.88
N VAL A 106 17.17 -8.30 2.32
CA VAL A 106 15.79 -8.10 2.78
C VAL A 106 14.84 -9.09 2.11
N GLY A 107 13.74 -9.39 2.79
CA GLY A 107 12.65 -10.25 2.28
C GLY A 107 11.92 -9.63 1.09
N GLY A 108 11.22 -10.46 0.31
CA GLY A 108 10.45 -10.04 -0.87
C GLY A 108 11.29 -9.76 -2.12
N LYS A 109 12.56 -10.15 -2.12
CA LYS A 109 13.52 -9.83 -3.20
C LYS A 109 14.15 -11.07 -3.80
N THR A 110 14.54 -10.97 -5.08
CA THR A 110 15.22 -12.05 -5.79
C THR A 110 16.70 -11.76 -5.93
N TYR A 111 17.53 -12.70 -5.49
CA TYR A 111 18.98 -12.56 -5.47
C TYR A 111 19.69 -13.58 -6.35
N THR A 112 20.77 -13.14 -6.99
CA THR A 112 21.80 -14.03 -7.54
C THR A 112 23.10 -13.85 -6.77
N ALA A 113 23.82 -14.95 -6.55
CA ALA A 113 25.12 -14.93 -5.91
C ALA A 113 26.22 -15.09 -6.97
N VAL A 114 27.22 -14.22 -6.94
CA VAL A 114 28.41 -14.29 -7.78
C VAL A 114 29.61 -14.62 -6.91
N VAL A 115 30.31 -15.69 -7.26
CA VAL A 115 31.52 -16.15 -6.55
C VAL A 115 32.73 -15.93 -7.44
N THR A 116 33.74 -15.22 -6.92
CA THR A 116 35.02 -15.00 -7.59
C THR A 116 36.07 -15.95 -7.03
N LEU A 117 36.59 -16.83 -7.88
CA LEU A 117 37.65 -17.78 -7.57
C LEU A 117 39.00 -17.30 -8.10
N SER A 118 40.08 -17.62 -7.40
CA SER A 118 41.44 -17.34 -7.83
C SER A 118 42.41 -18.48 -7.51
N ASP A 119 43.36 -18.70 -8.41
CA ASP A 119 44.54 -19.57 -8.21
C ASP A 119 45.80 -18.76 -7.83
N GLY A 120 45.65 -17.44 -7.60
CA GLY A 120 46.74 -16.49 -7.33
C GLY A 120 47.29 -15.79 -8.59
N THR A 121 46.97 -16.28 -9.79
CA THR A 121 47.38 -15.68 -11.08
C THR A 121 46.20 -15.34 -11.98
N ASN A 122 45.18 -16.19 -12.01
CA ASN A 122 43.97 -16.06 -12.79
C ASN A 122 42.76 -15.92 -11.85
N SER A 123 41.68 -15.32 -12.34
CA SER A 123 40.43 -15.27 -11.62
C SER A 123 39.24 -15.51 -12.53
N THR A 124 38.23 -16.19 -12.02
CA THR A 124 36.98 -16.48 -12.73
C THR A 124 35.80 -16.17 -11.84
N ILE A 125 34.67 -15.85 -12.47
CA ILE A 125 33.39 -15.66 -11.81
C ILE A 125 32.46 -16.80 -12.16
N SER A 126 31.62 -17.19 -11.21
CA SER A 126 30.50 -18.09 -11.43
C SER A 126 29.27 -17.46 -10.79
N THR A 127 28.10 -17.65 -11.40
CA THR A 127 26.84 -17.07 -10.95
C THR A 127 25.87 -18.18 -10.59
N SER A 128 25.16 -18.05 -9.47
CA SER A 128 24.09 -18.96 -9.08
C SER A 128 22.86 -18.80 -9.96
N THR A 129 21.94 -19.75 -9.87
CA THR A 129 20.54 -19.46 -10.21
C THR A 129 19.99 -18.37 -9.28
N ALA A 130 19.00 -17.64 -9.75
CA ALA A 130 18.27 -16.70 -8.92
C ALA A 130 17.42 -17.45 -7.88
N VAL A 131 17.34 -16.91 -6.67
CA VAL A 131 16.47 -17.40 -5.59
C VAL A 131 15.75 -16.21 -4.99
N THR A 132 14.45 -16.38 -4.74
CA THR A 132 13.64 -15.36 -4.05
C THR A 132 13.74 -15.58 -2.55
N TYR A 133 14.21 -14.57 -1.84
CA TYR A 133 14.30 -14.58 -0.39
C TYR A 133 13.01 -13.98 0.16
N ASP A 134 12.08 -14.85 0.54
CA ASP A 134 10.72 -14.48 0.92
C ASP A 134 10.43 -14.96 2.35
N ILE A 135 10.95 -14.21 3.31
CA ILE A 135 10.86 -14.53 4.74
C ILE A 135 9.71 -13.77 5.43
N ILE A 136 8.83 -13.14 4.65
CA ILE A 136 7.70 -12.38 5.15
C ILE A 136 6.53 -13.35 5.30
N ASN A 137 5.88 -13.33 6.45
CA ASN A 137 4.66 -14.12 6.65
C ASN A 137 3.46 -13.29 6.18
N PRO A 138 2.48 -13.89 5.49
CA PRO A 138 1.22 -13.21 5.21
C PRO A 138 0.56 -12.76 6.50
N THR A 139 0.15 -11.51 6.58
CA THR A 139 -0.63 -10.97 7.68
C THR A 139 -1.97 -10.47 7.14
N PRO A 140 -3.01 -10.33 7.96
CA PRO A 140 -4.14 -9.48 7.59
C PRO A 140 -3.63 -8.11 7.14
N ILE A 141 -4.31 -7.50 6.17
CA ILE A 141 -4.04 -6.10 5.82
C ILE A 141 -4.33 -5.19 7.03
N THR A 142 -3.74 -4.01 7.04
CA THR A 142 -3.80 -3.10 8.19
C THR A 142 -5.13 -2.35 8.30
N THR A 143 -5.86 -2.22 7.20
CA THR A 143 -7.11 -1.43 7.09
C THR A 143 -8.25 -2.34 6.66
N ASN A 144 -9.33 -2.41 7.44
CA ASN A 144 -10.49 -3.26 7.16
C ASN A 144 -10.17 -4.70 6.69
N PRO A 145 -9.29 -5.47 7.37
CA PRO A 145 -8.92 -6.81 6.91
C PRO A 145 -10.09 -7.79 6.84
N TRP A 146 -11.22 -7.45 7.44
CA TRP A 146 -12.39 -8.30 7.40
C TRP A 146 -13.63 -7.57 6.89
N THR A 147 -14.33 -8.20 5.96
CA THR A 147 -15.61 -7.72 5.45
C THR A 147 -16.71 -8.76 5.68
N LEU A 148 -17.90 -8.28 6.02
CA LEU A 148 -19.08 -9.10 6.29
C LEU A 148 -20.07 -8.98 5.12
N SER A 149 -20.64 -10.11 4.71
CA SER A 149 -21.72 -10.11 3.73
C SER A 149 -22.94 -9.37 4.25
N ASP A 150 -23.52 -8.57 3.36
CA ASP A 150 -24.77 -7.84 3.54
C ASP A 150 -25.85 -8.57 4.34
N ILE A 151 -26.48 -7.85 5.28
CA ILE A 151 -27.77 -8.27 5.83
C ILE A 151 -28.81 -8.09 4.72
N PRO A 152 -29.62 -9.13 4.38
CA PRO A 152 -30.56 -8.99 3.27
C PRO A 152 -31.55 -7.83 3.51
N ALA A 153 -31.84 -7.07 2.46
CA ALA A 153 -32.62 -5.83 2.52
C ALA A 153 -33.93 -5.94 3.34
N GLY A 154 -34.14 -4.96 4.23
CA GLY A 154 -35.32 -4.88 5.10
C GLY A 154 -35.23 -5.71 6.39
N GLN A 155 -34.02 -6.15 6.77
CA GLN A 155 -33.76 -6.85 8.02
C GLN A 155 -32.73 -6.07 8.85
N SER A 156 -32.91 -6.03 10.17
CA SER A 156 -31.95 -5.43 11.10
C SER A 156 -31.01 -6.45 11.76
N ALA A 157 -31.10 -7.73 11.37
CA ALA A 157 -30.33 -8.85 11.90
C ALA A 157 -30.46 -10.08 10.98
N PHE A 158 -29.48 -10.99 11.03
CA PHE A 158 -29.53 -12.26 10.32
C PHE A 158 -30.60 -13.20 10.91
N LYS A 159 -31.33 -13.91 10.07
CA LYS A 159 -32.38 -14.86 10.43
C LYS A 159 -32.03 -16.27 10.00
N THR A 160 -32.71 -17.24 10.61
CA THR A 160 -32.57 -18.65 10.25
C THR A 160 -32.72 -18.87 8.74
N GLY A 161 -31.74 -19.51 8.13
CA GLY A 161 -31.65 -19.74 6.70
C GLY A 161 -30.74 -18.77 5.95
N ASP A 162 -30.39 -17.63 6.55
CA ASP A 162 -29.41 -16.71 5.96
C ASP A 162 -28.03 -17.38 5.92
N VAL A 163 -27.26 -17.07 4.88
CA VAL A 163 -25.86 -17.50 4.78
C VAL A 163 -25.00 -16.26 4.95
N ILE A 164 -24.30 -16.20 6.08
CA ILE A 164 -23.34 -15.16 6.39
C ILE A 164 -22.02 -15.56 5.76
N SER A 165 -21.43 -14.67 4.97
CA SER A 165 -20.06 -14.81 4.46
C SER A 165 -19.18 -13.76 5.13
N LEU A 166 -18.03 -14.19 5.62
CA LEU A 166 -17.03 -13.38 6.28
C LEU A 166 -15.75 -13.50 5.45
N THR A 167 -15.27 -12.41 4.90
CA THR A 167 -14.07 -12.39 4.05
C THR A 167 -12.93 -11.78 4.83
N LEU A 168 -11.76 -12.42 4.81
CA LEU A 168 -10.49 -11.91 5.33
C LEU A 168 -9.56 -11.61 4.17
N THR A 169 -9.03 -10.40 4.11
CA THR A 169 -8.02 -9.97 3.13
C THR A 169 -6.63 -9.98 3.75
N MET A 170 -5.66 -10.51 3.02
CA MET A 170 -4.28 -10.72 3.46
C MET A 170 -3.30 -9.86 2.66
N SER A 171 -2.13 -9.59 3.25
CA SER A 171 -1.06 -8.76 2.68
C SER A 171 -0.47 -9.35 1.40
N GLU A 172 -0.59 -10.67 1.21
CA GLU A 172 0.06 -11.42 0.13
C GLU A 172 -0.85 -12.49 -0.46
N THR A 173 -0.55 -12.89 -1.70
CA THR A 173 -1.25 -13.96 -2.40
C THR A 173 -1.14 -15.28 -1.64
N LEU A 174 -2.27 -15.94 -1.42
CA LEU A 174 -2.38 -17.19 -0.70
C LEU A 174 -2.57 -18.40 -1.62
N LYS A 175 -1.90 -19.49 -1.26
CA LYS A 175 -2.05 -20.83 -1.79
C LYS A 175 -2.94 -21.67 -0.86
N LEU A 176 -4.14 -21.96 -1.34
CA LEU A 176 -5.12 -22.80 -0.65
C LEU A 176 -4.87 -24.29 -0.95
N ASN A 177 -4.17 -25.01 -0.07
CA ASN A 177 -3.93 -26.45 -0.23
C ASN A 177 -5.10 -27.30 0.32
N ASN A 178 -4.84 -28.20 1.28
CA ASN A 178 -5.89 -28.93 2.01
C ASN A 178 -6.36 -28.09 3.19
N THR A 179 -7.38 -27.27 2.95
CA THR A 179 -7.92 -26.31 3.91
C THR A 179 -8.95 -26.92 4.87
N THR A 180 -9.10 -28.24 4.91
CA THR A 180 -10.09 -28.93 5.74
C THR A 180 -9.91 -28.54 7.23
N GLY A 181 -11.01 -28.16 7.88
CA GLY A 181 -11.00 -27.71 9.27
C GLY A 181 -10.57 -26.26 9.47
N SER A 182 -10.28 -25.52 8.39
CA SER A 182 -10.04 -24.08 8.49
C SER A 182 -11.35 -23.36 8.79
N LYS A 183 -11.33 -22.52 9.81
CA LYS A 183 -12.52 -21.82 10.31
C LYS A 183 -12.16 -20.56 11.09
N VAL A 184 -13.15 -19.71 11.25
CA VAL A 184 -13.17 -18.61 12.21
C VAL A 184 -14.32 -18.85 13.18
N VAL A 185 -14.09 -18.68 14.46
CA VAL A 185 -15.12 -18.81 15.49
C VAL A 185 -15.68 -17.43 15.82
N ILE A 186 -16.97 -17.24 15.55
CA ILE A 186 -17.67 -15.97 15.83
C ILE A 186 -18.92 -16.29 16.65
N ALA A 187 -19.14 -15.60 17.78
CA ALA A 187 -20.27 -15.86 18.67
C ALA A 187 -20.42 -17.35 19.07
N GLY A 188 -19.29 -18.08 19.15
CA GLY A 188 -19.26 -19.52 19.40
C GLY A 188 -19.73 -20.40 18.23
N LYS A 189 -19.76 -19.87 17.00
CA LYS A 189 -20.14 -20.56 15.77
C LYS A 189 -18.94 -20.70 14.85
N ASP A 190 -18.80 -21.89 14.26
CA ASP A 190 -17.72 -22.19 13.32
C ASP A 190 -18.10 -21.69 11.91
N PHE A 191 -17.56 -20.55 11.51
CA PHE A 191 -17.58 -20.09 10.11
C PHE A 191 -16.51 -20.86 9.34
N VAL A 192 -16.93 -21.74 8.43
CA VAL A 192 -16.01 -22.67 7.74
C VAL A 192 -15.50 -22.04 6.45
N LEU A 193 -14.22 -22.20 6.14
CA LEU A 193 -13.63 -21.70 4.91
C LEU A 193 -14.29 -22.32 3.66
N ASP A 194 -14.82 -21.48 2.79
CA ASP A 194 -15.28 -21.84 1.45
C ASP A 194 -14.16 -21.56 0.44
N LYS A 195 -13.44 -22.62 0.05
CA LYS A 195 -12.30 -22.53 -0.88
C LYS A 195 -12.71 -21.96 -2.25
N THR A 196 -13.91 -22.30 -2.73
CA THR A 196 -14.39 -21.82 -4.03
C THR A 196 -14.67 -20.33 -3.95
N ALA A 197 -15.40 -19.90 -2.92
CA ALA A 197 -15.68 -18.48 -2.72
C ALA A 197 -14.40 -17.66 -2.49
N SER A 198 -13.43 -18.20 -1.75
CA SER A 198 -12.11 -17.58 -1.56
C SER A 198 -11.40 -17.38 -2.89
N THR A 199 -11.36 -18.42 -3.73
CA THR A 199 -10.72 -18.34 -5.06
C THR A 199 -11.42 -17.34 -5.98
N THR A 200 -12.75 -17.22 -5.89
CA THR A 200 -13.52 -16.23 -6.66
C THR A 200 -13.29 -14.81 -6.15
N ALA A 201 -13.18 -14.62 -4.84
CA ALA A 201 -13.05 -13.30 -4.22
C ALA A 201 -11.66 -12.68 -4.45
N GLY A 202 -10.63 -13.49 -4.67
CA GLY A 202 -9.27 -13.03 -4.95
C GLY A 202 -8.24 -13.94 -4.31
N ASP A 203 -7.04 -13.96 -4.87
CA ASP A 203 -5.96 -14.83 -4.39
C ASP A 203 -5.38 -14.39 -3.03
N LYS A 204 -5.67 -13.16 -2.58
CA LYS A 204 -5.38 -12.64 -1.23
C LYS A 204 -6.53 -12.81 -0.23
N LYS A 205 -7.68 -13.37 -0.63
CA LYS A 205 -8.90 -13.41 0.20
C LYS A 205 -9.23 -14.81 0.71
N LEU A 206 -9.70 -14.87 1.95
CA LEU A 206 -10.24 -16.08 2.60
C LEU A 206 -11.71 -15.83 2.97
N VAL A 207 -12.63 -16.56 2.32
CA VAL A 207 -14.07 -16.44 2.58
C VAL A 207 -14.51 -17.59 3.49
N PHE A 208 -15.04 -17.26 4.66
CA PHE A 208 -15.64 -18.17 5.62
C PHE A 208 -17.16 -18.03 5.60
N LYS A 209 -17.90 -19.13 5.72
CA LYS A 209 -19.36 -19.11 5.66
C LYS A 209 -20.00 -19.79 6.86
N TYR A 210 -21.14 -19.24 7.27
CA TYR A 210 -22.02 -19.84 8.24
C TYR A 210 -23.48 -19.74 7.79
N SER A 211 -24.23 -20.84 7.86
CA SER A 211 -25.67 -20.82 7.64
C SER A 211 -26.38 -20.71 8.98
N VAL A 212 -27.15 -19.65 9.18
CA VAL A 212 -27.85 -19.37 10.44
C VAL A 212 -28.90 -20.44 10.70
N GLN A 213 -28.80 -21.09 11.85
CA GLN A 213 -29.68 -22.16 12.30
C GLN A 213 -30.82 -21.62 13.18
N ALA A 214 -31.82 -22.47 13.43
CA ALA A 214 -32.92 -22.13 14.33
C ALA A 214 -32.42 -21.96 15.76
N GLY A 215 -32.68 -20.79 16.35
CA GLY A 215 -32.26 -20.47 17.73
C GLY A 215 -30.87 -19.83 17.83
N ASP A 216 -30.19 -19.58 16.71
CA ASP A 216 -29.02 -18.73 16.70
C ASP A 216 -29.41 -17.27 16.99
N SER A 217 -28.53 -16.57 17.71
CA SER A 217 -28.58 -15.14 17.93
C SER A 217 -27.21 -14.61 17.54
N ILE A 218 -27.08 -14.17 16.28
CA ILE A 218 -25.85 -13.59 15.73
C ILE A 218 -26.22 -12.18 15.29
N ALA A 219 -25.88 -11.19 16.10
CA ALA A 219 -26.01 -9.78 15.78
C ALA A 219 -24.76 -9.29 15.04
N ALA A 220 -24.88 -8.17 14.32
CA ALA A 220 -23.75 -7.52 13.67
C ALA A 220 -22.63 -7.12 14.66
N THR A 221 -22.97 -6.96 15.95
CA THR A 221 -22.01 -6.67 17.02
C THR A 221 -21.23 -7.89 17.52
N ASP A 222 -21.62 -9.11 17.13
CA ASP A 222 -21.03 -10.34 17.68
C ASP A 222 -19.80 -10.82 16.90
N PHE A 223 -19.33 -10.03 15.92
CA PHE A 223 -18.18 -10.33 15.08
C PHE A 223 -16.88 -9.76 15.68
N ASP A 224 -16.70 -9.80 16.99
CA ASP A 224 -15.39 -9.60 17.58
C ASP A 224 -14.60 -10.92 17.62
N ILE A 225 -13.36 -10.87 17.15
CA ILE A 225 -12.35 -11.92 17.27
C ILE A 225 -11.48 -11.51 18.45
N ASP A 226 -11.81 -12.02 19.64
CA ASP A 226 -11.21 -11.60 20.90
C ASP A 226 -9.84 -12.23 21.15
N ASN A 227 -9.55 -13.34 20.49
CA ASN A 227 -8.24 -13.95 20.47
C ASN A 227 -8.00 -14.64 19.12
N PRO A 228 -7.40 -13.95 18.13
CA PRO A 228 -7.16 -14.50 16.80
C PRO A 228 -6.42 -15.84 16.81
N THR A 229 -5.53 -16.06 17.79
CA THR A 229 -4.77 -17.32 17.90
C THR A 229 -5.62 -18.52 18.30
N SER A 230 -6.79 -18.32 18.91
CA SER A 230 -7.76 -19.38 19.23
C SER A 230 -8.97 -19.40 18.32
N ASP A 231 -9.41 -18.23 17.86
CA ASP A 231 -10.63 -18.09 17.09
C ASP A 231 -10.42 -18.42 15.62
N ILE A 232 -9.20 -18.22 15.13
CA ILE A 232 -8.84 -18.51 13.75
C ILE A 232 -8.04 -19.81 13.71
N THR A 233 -8.52 -20.74 12.91
CA THR A 233 -7.80 -21.97 12.57
C THR A 233 -7.60 -21.96 11.06
N LEU A 234 -6.36 -21.83 10.59
CA LEU A 234 -6.00 -21.96 9.17
C LEU A 234 -5.12 -23.20 8.97
N ASN A 235 -5.60 -24.17 8.17
CA ASN A 235 -4.88 -25.40 7.91
C ASN A 235 -4.32 -25.43 6.48
N ASN A 236 -3.00 -25.60 6.34
CA ASN A 236 -2.29 -25.71 5.06
C ASN A 236 -2.59 -24.56 4.07
N ILE A 237 -2.77 -23.35 4.60
CA ILE A 237 -2.80 -22.11 3.83
C ILE A 237 -1.41 -21.49 3.98
N THR A 238 -0.78 -21.16 2.86
CA THR A 238 0.54 -20.51 2.82
C THR A 238 0.54 -19.43 1.76
N ASP A 239 1.56 -18.60 1.67
CA ASP A 239 1.86 -17.83 0.45
C ASP A 239 2.46 -18.72 -0.67
N VAL A 240 3.02 -18.06 -1.68
CA VAL A 240 3.75 -18.68 -2.79
C VAL A 240 5.07 -19.34 -2.37
N ALA A 241 5.72 -18.84 -1.32
CA ALA A 241 6.99 -19.31 -0.78
C ALA A 241 6.83 -20.42 0.29
N GLY A 242 5.61 -20.65 0.78
CA GLY A 242 5.32 -21.62 1.83
C GLY A 242 5.24 -21.04 3.25
N ASN A 243 5.28 -19.72 3.45
CA ASN A 243 5.06 -19.11 4.75
C ASN A 243 3.59 -19.22 5.16
N ALA A 244 3.34 -19.62 6.41
CA ALA A 244 1.99 -19.66 6.96
C ALA A 244 1.53 -18.25 7.38
N PRO A 245 0.24 -17.91 7.25
CA PRO A 245 -0.33 -16.69 7.79
C PRO A 245 -0.06 -16.51 9.30
N VAL A 246 0.20 -15.27 9.70
CA VAL A 246 0.38 -14.89 11.11
C VAL A 246 -0.68 -13.87 11.50
N PHE A 247 -1.29 -14.09 12.66
CA PHE A 247 -2.24 -13.18 13.30
C PHE A 247 -1.62 -12.67 14.59
N THR A 248 -1.68 -11.36 14.84
CA THR A 248 -1.28 -10.81 16.14
C THR A 248 -2.34 -11.14 17.19
N ALA A 249 -1.98 -11.07 18.48
CA ALA A 249 -2.88 -11.43 19.58
C ALA A 249 -3.94 -10.35 19.87
N ASP A 250 -4.09 -9.38 19.00
CA ASP A 250 -4.94 -8.22 19.23
C ASP A 250 -6.38 -8.56 18.92
N ARG A 251 -7.29 -8.02 19.72
CA ARG A 251 -8.71 -8.18 19.46
C ARG A 251 -9.05 -7.49 18.15
N VAL A 252 -9.59 -8.23 17.18
CA VAL A 252 -10.14 -7.64 15.95
C VAL A 252 -11.64 -7.48 16.15
N VAL A 253 -12.11 -6.24 16.24
CA VAL A 253 -13.56 -6.00 16.23
C VAL A 253 -13.97 -5.88 14.76
N LEU A 254 -14.99 -6.62 14.30
CA LEU A 254 -15.59 -6.32 13.02
C LEU A 254 -16.83 -5.45 13.26
N THR A 255 -16.62 -4.15 13.44
CA THR A 255 -17.72 -3.20 13.30
C THR A 255 -17.96 -2.93 11.83
N LYS A 256 -19.22 -2.72 11.48
CA LYS A 256 -19.57 -2.14 10.18
C LYS A 256 -18.80 -0.81 10.01
N LEU A 257 -18.27 -0.58 8.82
CA LEU A 257 -17.77 0.74 8.41
C LEU A 257 -18.86 1.79 8.67
N GLU A 258 -18.63 2.65 9.66
CA GLU A 258 -19.55 3.70 10.08
C GLU A 258 -18.84 5.05 10.02
N TYR A 259 -19.46 5.98 9.30
CA TYR A 259 -19.03 7.36 9.17
C TYR A 259 -19.85 8.21 10.13
N ILE A 260 -19.21 8.68 11.20
CA ILE A 260 -19.88 9.42 12.27
C ILE A 260 -19.58 10.90 12.11
N GLU A 261 -20.63 11.72 11.98
CA GLU A 261 -20.46 13.17 11.82
C GLU A 261 -19.78 13.79 13.05
N LYS A 262 -18.64 14.45 12.84
CA LYS A 262 -18.05 15.29 13.86
C LYS A 262 -18.77 16.64 13.84
N THR A 263 -19.50 16.93 14.90
CA THR A 263 -20.14 18.24 15.10
C THR A 263 -19.48 19.01 16.25
N GLY A 264 -19.42 20.33 16.11
CA GLY A 264 -19.01 21.26 17.17
C GLY A 264 -17.53 21.66 17.16
N SER A 265 -17.28 22.83 17.75
CA SER A 265 -15.97 23.47 17.85
C SER A 265 -14.93 22.54 18.49
N GLY A 266 -13.89 22.19 17.73
CA GLY A 266 -12.78 21.34 18.16
C GLY A 266 -12.83 19.88 17.70
N ASN A 267 -13.92 19.46 17.03
CA ASN A 267 -14.04 18.11 16.48
C ASN A 267 -14.12 18.07 14.95
N ASN A 268 -14.60 19.15 14.30
CA ASN A 268 -14.60 19.31 12.85
C ASN A 268 -13.53 20.35 12.44
N PRO A 269 -12.47 19.96 11.73
CA PRO A 269 -11.42 20.88 11.32
C PRO A 269 -11.88 21.90 10.25
N PHE A 270 -13.00 21.64 9.58
CA PHE A 270 -13.59 22.51 8.55
C PHE A 270 -14.67 23.47 9.10
N GLU A 271 -14.90 23.46 10.41
CA GLU A 271 -15.89 24.34 11.04
C GLU A 271 -15.60 25.81 10.73
N GLY A 272 -16.62 26.53 10.22
CA GLY A 272 -16.51 27.94 9.86
C GLY A 272 -15.96 28.21 8.45
N ILE A 273 -15.61 27.17 7.69
CA ILE A 273 -15.36 27.29 6.25
C ILE A 273 -16.69 27.44 5.52
N ASP A 274 -16.81 28.53 4.78
CA ASP A 274 -17.93 28.82 3.89
C ASP A 274 -17.37 29.47 2.63
N VAL A 275 -17.52 28.80 1.49
CA VAL A 275 -17.06 29.27 0.18
C VAL A 275 -18.16 29.91 -0.66
N GLY A 276 -19.38 30.01 -0.12
CA GLY A 276 -20.56 30.56 -0.78
C GLY A 276 -21.53 29.48 -1.21
N TYR A 277 -21.43 28.99 -2.44
CA TYR A 277 -22.36 28.00 -2.97
C TYR A 277 -21.63 26.88 -3.70
N TYR A 278 -22.14 25.66 -3.57
CA TYR A 278 -21.65 24.45 -4.22
C TYR A 278 -20.18 24.17 -3.93
N SER A 279 -19.84 23.97 -2.65
CA SER A 279 -18.48 23.59 -2.25
C SER A 279 -18.09 22.24 -2.88
N THR A 280 -16.89 22.19 -3.45
CA THR A 280 -16.30 20.98 -4.03
C THR A 280 -14.88 20.85 -3.50
N PRO A 281 -14.69 20.15 -2.37
CA PRO A 281 -13.39 20.04 -1.73
C PRO A 281 -12.47 19.09 -2.49
N THR A 282 -11.18 19.36 -2.44
CA THR A 282 -10.09 18.42 -2.72
C THR A 282 -8.99 18.68 -1.70
N LEU A 283 -8.33 17.62 -1.23
CA LEU A 283 -7.23 17.72 -0.29
C LEU A 283 -5.96 17.12 -0.88
N ALA A 284 -4.85 17.82 -0.68
CA ALA A 284 -3.52 17.40 -1.11
C ALA A 284 -2.45 18.20 -0.37
N ASP A 285 -1.22 17.69 -0.28
CA ASP A 285 -0.07 18.42 0.23
C ASP A 285 0.41 19.43 -0.84
N ILE A 286 -0.07 20.68 -0.76
CA ILE A 286 0.17 21.72 -1.77
C ILE A 286 1.46 22.50 -1.52
N ASP A 287 1.93 22.57 -0.28
CA ASP A 287 3.16 23.28 0.09
C ASP A 287 4.34 22.36 0.46
N GLY A 288 4.14 21.04 0.36
CA GLY A 288 5.18 20.02 0.49
C GLY A 288 5.64 19.81 1.92
N ASP A 289 4.82 20.14 2.92
CA ASP A 289 5.17 20.02 4.34
C ASP A 289 4.75 18.68 4.98
N GLY A 290 4.06 17.84 4.20
CA GLY A 290 3.65 16.50 4.57
C GLY A 290 2.29 16.42 5.24
N ASP A 291 1.54 17.53 5.32
CA ASP A 291 0.14 17.53 5.71
C ASP A 291 -0.81 17.97 4.57
N LEU A 292 -2.10 17.71 4.74
CA LEU A 292 -3.07 17.94 3.67
C LEU A 292 -3.66 19.34 3.74
N ASP A 293 -3.46 20.11 2.67
CA ASP A 293 -4.13 21.37 2.44
C ASP A 293 -5.50 21.18 1.79
N LEU A 294 -6.39 22.16 1.95
CA LEU A 294 -7.73 22.15 1.38
C LEU A 294 -7.86 23.16 0.24
N VAL A 295 -8.29 22.67 -0.92
CA VAL A 295 -8.75 23.49 -2.06
C VAL A 295 -10.23 23.25 -2.28
N VAL A 296 -11.01 24.31 -2.41
CA VAL A 296 -12.46 24.21 -2.60
C VAL A 296 -12.88 25.00 -3.83
N GLY A 297 -13.48 24.32 -4.79
CA GLY A 297 -14.18 24.96 -5.90
C GLY A 297 -15.59 25.40 -5.51
N GLU A 298 -16.10 26.42 -6.19
CA GLU A 298 -17.41 27.01 -5.91
C GLU A 298 -18.14 27.52 -7.17
N GLN A 299 -19.39 27.96 -6.98
CA GLN A 299 -20.32 28.36 -8.05
C GLN A 299 -19.77 29.41 -9.02
N ASN A 300 -19.02 30.40 -8.56
CA ASN A 300 -18.48 31.48 -9.38
C ASN A 300 -17.24 31.05 -10.18
N GLY A 301 -16.76 29.81 -10.00
CA GLY A 301 -15.66 29.25 -10.76
C GLY A 301 -14.27 29.61 -10.23
N THR A 302 -14.17 30.21 -9.04
CA THR A 302 -12.90 30.47 -8.36
C THR A 302 -12.52 29.33 -7.42
N LEU A 303 -11.24 29.23 -7.09
CA LEU A 303 -10.74 28.25 -6.12
C LEU A 303 -10.36 28.95 -4.80
N LYS A 304 -10.90 28.46 -3.69
CA LYS A 304 -10.49 28.86 -2.33
C LYS A 304 -9.41 27.91 -1.85
N TYR A 305 -8.38 28.45 -1.22
CA TYR A 305 -7.27 27.68 -0.68
C TYR A 305 -7.14 27.96 0.81
N TYR A 306 -7.07 26.88 1.58
CA TYR A 306 -6.87 26.89 3.00
C TYR A 306 -5.64 26.03 3.28
N GLN A 307 -4.57 26.68 3.73
CA GLN A 307 -3.37 25.97 4.16
C GLN A 307 -3.67 25.31 5.50
N ASN A 308 -3.31 24.06 5.67
CA ASN A 308 -3.26 23.43 6.97
C ASN A 308 -2.03 23.95 7.72
N THR A 309 -2.27 24.48 8.91
CA THR A 309 -1.26 25.08 9.80
C THR A 309 -1.11 24.28 11.09
N GLY A 310 -1.79 23.14 11.17
CA GLY A 310 -1.81 22.22 12.28
C GLY A 310 -0.79 21.10 12.11
N THR A 311 -1.26 19.87 12.25
CA THR A 311 -0.49 18.65 12.00
C THR A 311 -1.36 17.66 11.24
N THR A 312 -0.77 16.62 10.65
CA THR A 312 -1.51 15.52 10.01
C THR A 312 -2.62 14.94 10.88
N SER A 313 -2.40 14.74 12.19
CA SER A 313 -3.41 14.19 13.11
C SER A 313 -4.27 15.22 13.84
N SER A 314 -4.08 16.51 13.53
CA SER A 314 -4.86 17.60 14.10
C SER A 314 -4.83 18.81 13.16
N PRO A 315 -5.51 18.69 12.00
CA PRO A 315 -5.44 19.73 10.97
C PRO A 315 -6.13 21.01 11.42
N ALA A 316 -5.59 22.15 10.98
CA ALA A 316 -6.10 23.47 11.26
C ALA A 316 -6.00 24.39 10.03
N TYR A 317 -7.13 24.65 9.38
CA TYR A 317 -7.17 25.33 8.08
C TYR A 317 -7.21 26.86 8.19
N GLU A 318 -6.22 27.53 7.60
CA GLU A 318 -6.14 28.99 7.46
C GLU A 318 -6.33 29.40 5.99
N VAL A 319 -7.36 30.21 5.70
CA VAL A 319 -7.57 30.74 4.36
C VAL A 319 -6.41 31.60 3.89
N LYS A 320 -5.88 31.32 2.70
CA LYS A 320 -4.88 32.18 2.05
C LYS A 320 -5.50 32.93 0.87
N THR A 321 -5.01 34.15 0.67
CA THR A 321 -5.54 35.06 -0.35
C THR A 321 -4.42 35.83 -1.05
N GLY A 322 -4.70 36.38 -2.23
CA GLY A 322 -3.73 37.16 -3.00
C GLY A 322 -2.51 36.32 -3.36
N GLY A 323 -1.31 36.88 -3.20
CA GLY A 323 -0.06 36.20 -3.56
C GLY A 323 0.28 34.95 -2.74
N ASN A 324 -0.44 34.70 -1.63
CA ASN A 324 -0.26 33.50 -0.81
C ASN A 324 -1.22 32.37 -1.20
N ASN A 325 -2.10 32.58 -2.19
CA ASN A 325 -2.96 31.53 -2.74
C ASN A 325 -2.39 31.12 -4.11
N PRO A 326 -1.88 29.87 -4.27
CA PRO A 326 -1.33 29.38 -5.53
C PRO A 326 -2.31 29.42 -6.71
N PHE A 327 -3.61 29.36 -6.41
CA PHE A 327 -4.71 29.38 -7.37
C PHE A 327 -5.26 30.80 -7.61
N ASN A 328 -4.63 31.83 -7.04
CA ASN A 328 -5.11 33.19 -7.16
C ASN A 328 -5.13 33.67 -8.62
N GLY A 329 -6.33 34.03 -9.11
CA GLY A 329 -6.55 34.46 -10.49
C GLY A 329 -7.02 33.35 -11.42
N ILE A 330 -7.11 32.11 -10.96
CA ILE A 330 -7.80 31.03 -11.66
C ILE A 330 -9.31 31.26 -11.53
N ASP A 331 -9.96 31.42 -12.69
CA ASP A 331 -11.40 31.52 -12.85
C ASP A 331 -11.81 30.69 -14.07
N VAL A 332 -12.71 29.72 -13.84
CA VAL A 332 -13.18 28.81 -14.87
C VAL A 332 -14.55 29.15 -15.44
N GLY A 333 -15.18 30.24 -14.98
CA GLY A 333 -16.43 30.79 -15.49
C GLY A 333 -17.69 30.33 -14.76
N GLY A 334 -17.59 29.29 -13.92
CA GLY A 334 -18.65 28.83 -13.04
C GLY A 334 -18.51 27.35 -12.66
N TYR A 335 -19.07 26.99 -11.49
CA TYR A 335 -19.11 25.63 -10.96
C TYR A 335 -17.76 24.90 -11.03
N SER A 336 -16.71 25.53 -10.51
CA SER A 336 -15.38 24.91 -10.51
C SER A 336 -15.39 23.67 -9.64
N THR A 337 -14.86 22.56 -10.17
CA THR A 337 -14.66 21.28 -9.49
C THR A 337 -13.20 20.87 -9.63
N PRO A 338 -12.33 21.19 -8.65
CA PRO A 338 -10.90 20.94 -8.73
C PRO A 338 -10.57 19.46 -8.45
N ASN A 339 -9.58 18.93 -9.15
CA ASN A 339 -8.87 17.71 -8.82
C ASN A 339 -7.37 17.93 -9.04
N LEU A 340 -6.54 17.40 -8.13
CA LEU A 340 -5.10 17.56 -8.12
C LEU A 340 -4.44 16.19 -8.25
N ALA A 341 -3.50 16.06 -9.19
CA ALA A 341 -2.75 14.83 -9.41
C ALA A 341 -1.46 15.12 -10.20
N ASP A 342 -0.48 14.24 -10.16
CA ASP A 342 0.70 14.28 -11.04
C ASP A 342 0.30 13.81 -12.46
N ILE A 343 -0.25 14.72 -13.27
CA ILE A 343 -0.86 14.41 -14.57
C ILE A 343 0.21 14.21 -15.65
N ASP A 344 1.36 14.87 -15.55
CA ASP A 344 2.46 14.76 -16.51
C ASP A 344 3.68 13.97 -16.00
N GLY A 345 3.55 13.31 -14.85
CA GLY A 345 4.48 12.33 -14.31
C GLY A 345 5.83 12.92 -13.88
N ASP A 346 5.88 14.22 -13.56
CA ASP A 346 7.10 14.92 -13.17
C ASP A 346 7.32 14.98 -11.65
N GLY A 347 6.36 14.47 -10.89
CA GLY A 347 6.40 14.33 -9.44
C GLY A 347 5.84 15.52 -8.67
N ASP A 348 5.21 16.49 -9.33
CA ASP A 348 4.45 17.54 -8.69
C ASP A 348 2.95 17.54 -9.07
N LEU A 349 2.11 18.23 -8.28
CA LEU A 349 0.66 18.18 -8.46
C LEU A 349 0.20 19.21 -9.47
N ASP A 350 -0.37 18.71 -10.57
CA ASP A 350 -1.09 19.48 -11.55
C ASP A 350 -2.56 19.66 -11.16
N LEU A 351 -3.21 20.68 -11.74
CA LEU A 351 -4.62 21.00 -11.49
C LEU A 351 -5.48 20.77 -12.74
N VAL A 352 -6.50 19.93 -12.62
CA VAL A 352 -7.63 19.89 -13.55
C VAL A 352 -8.88 20.44 -12.86
N VAL A 353 -9.66 21.26 -13.59
CA VAL A 353 -10.87 21.88 -13.06
C VAL A 353 -12.02 21.66 -14.04
N GLY A 354 -13.10 21.04 -13.55
CA GLY A 354 -14.36 20.98 -14.28
C GLY A 354 -15.14 22.28 -14.21
N LYS A 355 -16.09 22.41 -15.13
CA LYS A 355 -16.73 23.67 -15.51
C LYS A 355 -18.22 23.49 -15.75
N ASP A 356 -18.93 24.60 -15.62
CA ASP A 356 -20.35 24.70 -15.96
C ASP A 356 -20.70 24.14 -17.36
N ASP A 357 -19.87 24.45 -18.36
CA ASP A 357 -20.08 24.06 -19.77
C ASP A 357 -19.62 22.64 -20.12
N GLY A 358 -19.33 21.79 -19.12
CA GLY A 358 -18.95 20.40 -19.33
C GLY A 358 -17.52 20.17 -19.83
N THR A 359 -16.75 21.22 -20.11
CA THR A 359 -15.34 21.09 -20.50
C THR A 359 -14.41 21.07 -19.30
N LEU A 360 -13.14 20.68 -19.50
CA LEU A 360 -12.11 20.67 -18.46
C LEU A 360 -11.02 21.70 -18.77
N LYS A 361 -10.56 22.43 -17.73
CA LYS A 361 -9.34 23.25 -17.80
C LYS A 361 -8.20 22.54 -17.08
N TYR A 362 -7.03 22.59 -17.69
CA TYR A 362 -5.79 22.05 -17.13
C TYR A 362 -4.78 23.16 -16.90
N TYR A 363 -4.17 23.12 -15.72
CA TYR A 363 -3.08 23.98 -15.33
C TYR A 363 -1.92 23.09 -14.90
N GLN A 364 -0.85 23.11 -15.68
CA GLN A 364 0.37 22.43 -15.31
C GLN A 364 1.03 23.20 -14.18
N ASN A 365 1.48 22.53 -13.14
CA ASN A 365 2.39 23.11 -12.18
C ASN A 365 3.79 23.16 -12.80
N THR A 366 4.31 24.38 -12.93
CA THR A 366 5.63 24.68 -13.53
C THR A 366 6.63 25.12 -12.46
N GLY A 367 6.23 25.04 -11.20
CA GLY A 367 6.99 25.44 -10.04
C GLY A 367 7.76 24.27 -9.45
N THR A 368 7.50 23.99 -8.18
CA THR A 368 8.03 22.82 -7.46
C THR A 368 6.94 22.28 -6.56
N THR A 369 7.10 21.05 -6.08
CA THR A 369 6.19 20.42 -5.10
C THR A 369 5.87 21.31 -3.89
N SER A 370 6.84 22.07 -3.38
CA SER A 370 6.65 22.94 -2.20
C SER A 370 6.29 24.39 -2.51
N ASN A 371 6.33 24.78 -3.79
CA ASN A 371 6.05 26.15 -4.23
C ASN A 371 5.43 26.09 -5.63
N PRO A 372 4.16 25.66 -5.74
CA PRO A 372 3.54 25.42 -7.03
C PRO A 372 3.29 26.72 -7.81
N THR A 373 3.34 26.63 -9.13
CA THR A 373 3.00 27.72 -10.06
C THR A 373 2.17 27.18 -11.22
N TYR A 374 0.87 27.41 -11.18
CA TYR A 374 -0.08 26.87 -12.15
C TYR A 374 -0.14 27.69 -13.45
N GLU A 375 0.27 27.08 -14.56
CA GLU A 375 0.20 27.64 -15.91
C GLU A 375 -0.90 26.95 -16.72
N ALA A 376 -1.90 27.72 -17.18
CA ALA A 376 -2.97 27.20 -18.02
C ALA A 376 -2.43 26.66 -19.35
N LYS A 377 -2.70 25.40 -19.66
CA LYS A 377 -2.42 24.84 -20.99
C LYS A 377 -3.69 24.83 -21.84
N ILE A 378 -3.52 25.00 -23.14
CA ILE A 378 -4.61 25.14 -24.11
C ILE A 378 -4.30 24.37 -25.39
N GLY A 379 -5.35 24.00 -26.14
CA GLY A 379 -5.20 23.24 -27.38
C GLY A 379 -4.48 21.92 -27.14
N ASP A 380 -3.55 21.56 -28.02
CA ASP A 380 -2.84 20.27 -27.97
C ASP A 380 -1.95 20.09 -26.73
N SER A 381 -1.65 21.16 -25.98
CA SER A 381 -0.92 21.08 -24.71
C SER A 381 -1.83 20.80 -23.50
N ASN A 382 -3.15 20.81 -23.68
CA ASN A 382 -4.09 20.36 -22.65
C ASN A 382 -4.50 18.91 -22.98
N PRO A 383 -4.16 17.91 -22.14
CA PRO A 383 -4.47 16.51 -22.42
C PRO A 383 -5.97 16.23 -22.45
N PHE A 384 -6.79 17.09 -21.82
CA PHE A 384 -8.25 17.01 -21.82
C PHE A 384 -8.91 17.82 -22.94
N ASN A 385 -8.12 18.38 -23.87
CA ASN A 385 -8.65 19.22 -24.94
C ASN A 385 -9.62 18.43 -25.83
N GLY A 386 -10.84 18.96 -25.98
CA GLY A 386 -11.91 18.31 -26.75
C GLY A 386 -12.82 17.39 -25.92
N ILE A 387 -12.53 17.18 -24.64
CA ILE A 387 -13.48 16.56 -23.70
C ILE A 387 -14.57 17.58 -23.37
N ASP A 388 -15.79 17.20 -23.67
CA ASP A 388 -17.02 17.90 -23.33
C ASP A 388 -18.03 16.85 -22.88
N VAL A 389 -18.36 16.88 -21.59
CA VAL A 389 -19.33 15.95 -21.02
C VAL A 389 -20.75 16.49 -21.07
N GLY A 390 -21.01 17.75 -21.41
CA GLY A 390 -22.35 18.33 -21.37
C GLY A 390 -22.41 19.53 -20.41
N TYR A 391 -22.90 19.32 -19.19
CA TYR A 391 -22.97 20.38 -18.18
C TYR A 391 -22.42 19.90 -16.84
N HIS A 392 -21.76 20.82 -16.12
CA HIS A 392 -21.19 20.61 -14.79
C HIS A 392 -20.23 19.40 -14.74
N SER A 393 -19.11 19.48 -15.46
CA SER A 393 -18.08 18.42 -15.39
C SER A 393 -17.50 18.32 -13.98
N THR A 394 -17.37 17.10 -13.47
CA THR A 394 -16.69 16.83 -12.19
C THR A 394 -15.61 15.76 -12.41
N PRO A 395 -14.34 16.15 -12.65
CA PRO A 395 -13.27 15.22 -12.98
C PRO A 395 -12.72 14.51 -11.74
N THR A 396 -12.43 13.22 -11.90
CA THR A 396 -11.70 12.39 -10.93
C THR A 396 -10.68 11.56 -11.70
N LEU A 397 -9.42 11.66 -11.29
CA LEU A 397 -8.29 10.93 -11.85
C LEU A 397 -7.91 9.76 -10.94
N ALA A 398 -7.77 8.56 -11.51
CA ALA A 398 -7.35 7.36 -10.80
C ALA A 398 -6.87 6.30 -11.81
N ASP A 399 -6.03 5.36 -11.38
CA ASP A 399 -5.67 4.18 -12.17
C ASP A 399 -6.84 3.17 -12.14
N ILE A 400 -7.78 3.28 -13.09
CA ILE A 400 -9.06 2.55 -13.06
C ILE A 400 -8.89 1.14 -13.66
N ASP A 401 -7.95 0.95 -14.58
CA ASP A 401 -7.66 -0.35 -15.19
C ASP A 401 -6.33 -1.01 -14.73
N GLY A 402 -5.70 -0.44 -13.71
CA GLY A 402 -4.58 -1.04 -12.99
C GLY A 402 -3.30 -1.15 -13.83
N ASP A 403 -3.13 -0.31 -14.84
CA ASP A 403 -1.97 -0.31 -15.73
C ASP A 403 -0.85 0.64 -15.29
N GLY A 404 -1.09 1.40 -14.22
CA GLY A 404 -0.13 2.28 -13.57
C GLY A 404 -0.14 3.72 -14.08
N ASP A 405 -1.10 4.10 -14.93
CA ASP A 405 -1.32 5.49 -15.31
C ASP A 405 -2.73 6.01 -14.92
N LEU A 406 -2.91 7.33 -14.92
CA LEU A 406 -4.14 7.95 -14.42
C LEU A 406 -5.20 8.07 -15.53
N ASP A 407 -6.26 7.27 -15.41
CA ASP A 407 -7.48 7.41 -16.16
C ASP A 407 -8.36 8.54 -15.64
N LEU A 408 -9.35 8.95 -16.44
CA LEU A 408 -10.29 10.00 -16.10
C LEU A 408 -11.73 9.48 -16.08
N VAL A 409 -12.41 9.65 -14.96
CA VAL A 409 -13.88 9.61 -14.88
C VAL A 409 -14.43 11.00 -14.64
N VAL A 410 -15.48 11.37 -15.37
CA VAL A 410 -16.11 12.70 -15.25
C VAL A 410 -17.59 12.52 -14.98
N GLY A 411 -18.07 13.09 -13.88
CA GLY A 411 -19.49 13.23 -13.59
C GLY A 411 -20.15 14.37 -14.36
N GLU A 412 -21.45 14.23 -14.63
CA GLU A 412 -22.28 15.16 -15.40
C GLU A 412 -23.54 15.55 -14.62
N SER A 413 -24.11 16.72 -14.94
CA SER A 413 -25.42 17.18 -14.44
C SER A 413 -26.57 16.16 -14.60
N ASP A 414 -26.55 15.31 -15.63
CA ASP A 414 -27.58 14.31 -15.89
C ASP A 414 -27.36 12.99 -15.13
N GLY A 415 -26.30 12.94 -14.32
CA GLY A 415 -25.90 11.78 -13.52
C GLY A 415 -24.97 10.81 -14.23
N THR A 416 -24.74 10.95 -15.53
CA THR A 416 -23.86 10.02 -16.24
C THR A 416 -22.41 10.14 -15.76
N LEU A 417 -21.69 9.01 -15.80
CA LEU A 417 -20.25 8.94 -15.55
C LEU A 417 -19.56 8.60 -16.87
N LYS A 418 -18.75 9.54 -17.37
CA LYS A 418 -18.00 9.36 -18.63
C LYS A 418 -16.58 8.94 -18.32
N TYR A 419 -16.18 7.82 -18.91
CA TYR A 419 -14.86 7.24 -18.73
C TYR A 419 -13.98 7.51 -19.94
N TYR A 420 -12.77 7.97 -19.65
CA TYR A 420 -11.71 8.16 -20.63
C TYR A 420 -10.47 7.42 -20.12
N GLN A 421 -10.16 6.31 -20.79
CA GLN A 421 -8.93 5.58 -20.50
C GLN A 421 -7.75 6.41 -20.98
N ASN A 422 -6.70 6.53 -20.17
CA ASN A 422 -5.44 7.03 -20.66
C ASN A 422 -4.74 5.91 -21.46
N THR A 423 -4.56 6.17 -22.75
CA THR A 423 -3.93 5.24 -23.71
C THR A 423 -2.50 5.65 -24.06
N GLY A 424 -2.01 6.68 -23.37
CA GLY A 424 -0.71 7.29 -23.57
C GLY A 424 0.34 6.66 -22.66
N THR A 425 1.00 7.51 -21.90
CA THR A 425 1.93 7.14 -20.82
C THR A 425 1.72 8.11 -19.67
N THR A 426 2.16 7.77 -18.46
CA THR A 426 2.15 8.69 -17.31
C THR A 426 2.75 10.07 -17.65
N SER A 427 3.84 10.12 -18.43
CA SER A 427 4.49 11.39 -18.79
C SER A 427 3.91 12.15 -19.99
N ASN A 428 2.94 11.55 -20.67
CA ASN A 428 2.30 12.12 -21.86
C ASN A 428 0.93 11.45 -22.03
N PRO A 429 -0.05 11.83 -21.19
CA PRO A 429 -1.35 11.18 -21.17
C PRO A 429 -2.13 11.45 -22.45
N ALA A 430 -2.97 10.49 -22.84
CA ALA A 430 -3.83 10.56 -24.00
C ALA A 430 -5.18 9.90 -23.72
N TYR A 431 -6.19 10.71 -23.45
CA TYR A 431 -7.50 10.25 -23.01
C TYR A 431 -8.40 9.81 -24.18
N GLU A 432 -8.76 8.53 -24.21
CA GLU A 432 -9.70 7.95 -25.17
C GLU A 432 -11.04 7.62 -24.47
N ALA A 433 -12.13 8.19 -24.95
CA ALA A 433 -13.46 7.90 -24.44
C ALA A 433 -13.84 6.44 -24.66
N LYS A 434 -14.20 5.73 -23.59
CA LYS A 434 -14.78 4.38 -23.68
C LYS A 434 -16.29 4.44 -23.48
N THR A 435 -17.01 3.55 -24.16
CA THR A 435 -18.48 3.55 -24.16
C THR A 435 -19.03 2.13 -24.17
N GLY A 436 -20.30 1.97 -23.78
CA GLY A 436 -20.93 0.66 -23.74
C GLY A 436 -20.19 -0.27 -22.77
N ASN A 437 -19.87 -1.49 -23.21
CA ASN A 437 -19.21 -2.48 -22.37
C ASN A 437 -17.75 -2.15 -22.01
N ASP A 438 -17.11 -1.24 -22.75
CA ASP A 438 -15.73 -0.81 -22.47
C ASP A 438 -15.69 0.32 -21.42
N ASN A 439 -16.85 0.87 -21.01
CA ASN A 439 -16.95 1.80 -19.89
C ASN A 439 -17.39 1.03 -18.63
N PRO A 440 -16.55 0.91 -17.59
CA PRO A 440 -16.87 0.15 -16.39
C PRO A 440 -18.04 0.76 -15.59
N PHE A 441 -18.32 2.05 -15.79
CA PHE A 441 -19.45 2.75 -15.16
C PHE A 441 -20.74 2.68 -15.98
N ASN A 442 -20.74 2.00 -17.13
CA ASN A 442 -21.91 1.92 -17.99
C ASN A 442 -23.08 1.22 -17.31
N GLY A 443 -24.19 1.95 -17.14
CA GLY A 443 -25.41 1.45 -16.50
C GLY A 443 -25.51 1.74 -15.00
N ILE A 444 -24.53 2.44 -14.42
CA ILE A 444 -24.61 2.97 -13.05
C ILE A 444 -25.69 4.06 -12.97
N ASP A 445 -26.56 3.98 -11.97
CA ASP A 445 -27.56 4.99 -11.64
C ASP A 445 -27.03 5.99 -10.59
N ALA A 446 -26.16 6.89 -11.04
CA ALA A 446 -25.53 7.89 -10.19
C ALA A 446 -26.43 9.10 -9.84
N GLY A 447 -27.71 9.09 -10.23
CA GLY A 447 -28.65 10.15 -9.87
C GLY A 447 -28.57 11.39 -10.76
N TYR A 448 -28.43 12.58 -10.17
CA TYR A 448 -28.23 13.85 -10.89
C TYR A 448 -27.06 14.64 -10.32
N SER A 449 -26.35 15.38 -11.17
CA SER A 449 -25.14 16.14 -10.80
C SER A 449 -24.11 15.24 -10.12
N SER A 450 -23.74 14.15 -10.80
CA SER A 450 -22.86 13.12 -10.25
C SER A 450 -21.48 13.69 -9.93
N LYS A 451 -20.99 13.41 -8.72
CA LYS A 451 -19.64 13.77 -8.27
C LYS A 451 -18.90 12.50 -7.83
N PRO A 452 -18.17 11.84 -8.74
CA PRO A 452 -17.52 10.55 -8.46
C PRO A 452 -16.28 10.71 -7.59
N THR A 453 -16.08 9.78 -6.67
CA THR A 453 -14.87 9.59 -5.87
C THR A 453 -14.51 8.12 -5.92
N LEU A 454 -13.25 7.82 -6.18
CA LEU A 454 -12.75 6.45 -6.23
C LEU A 454 -11.79 6.23 -5.06
N ALA A 455 -11.99 5.16 -4.31
CA ALA A 455 -11.13 4.76 -3.19
C ALA A 455 -11.36 3.29 -2.85
N ASP A 456 -10.36 2.63 -2.30
CA ASP A 456 -10.50 1.28 -1.74
C ASP A 456 -11.19 1.37 -0.37
N ILE A 457 -12.52 1.23 -0.34
CA ILE A 457 -13.33 1.43 0.88
C ILE A 457 -13.36 0.15 1.70
N ASP A 458 -13.42 -1.01 1.05
CA ASP A 458 -13.51 -2.29 1.71
C ASP A 458 -12.15 -2.97 2.00
N GLY A 459 -11.05 -2.30 1.60
CA GLY A 459 -9.67 -2.69 1.87
C GLY A 459 -9.14 -3.78 0.95
N ASP A 460 -9.82 -4.12 -0.14
CA ASP A 460 -9.46 -5.26 -0.96
C ASP A 460 -8.37 -5.02 -2.04
N GLY A 461 -7.90 -3.78 -2.14
CA GLY A 461 -6.87 -3.36 -3.08
C GLY A 461 -7.42 -2.99 -4.46
N ASP A 462 -8.73 -2.90 -4.64
CA ASP A 462 -9.34 -2.33 -5.83
C ASP A 462 -10.21 -1.08 -5.50
N LEU A 463 -10.48 -0.26 -6.51
CA LEU A 463 -11.12 1.04 -6.31
C LEU A 463 -12.64 0.92 -6.38
N ASP A 464 -13.29 1.13 -5.24
CA ASP A 464 -14.73 1.32 -5.14
C ASP A 464 -15.15 2.72 -5.59
N LEU A 465 -16.43 2.88 -5.94
CA LEU A 465 -16.99 4.16 -6.38
C LEU A 465 -18.01 4.69 -5.37
N VAL A 466 -17.79 5.94 -4.94
CA VAL A 466 -18.80 6.77 -4.25
C VAL A 466 -19.23 7.88 -5.18
N VAL A 467 -20.53 8.15 -5.25
CA VAL A 467 -21.06 9.24 -6.05
C VAL A 467 -21.91 10.14 -5.18
N GLY A 468 -21.53 11.42 -5.14
CA GLY A 468 -22.38 12.48 -4.63
C GLY A 468 -23.47 12.88 -5.63
N GLU A 469 -24.66 13.18 -5.12
CA GLU A 469 -25.87 13.49 -5.87
C GLU A 469 -26.45 14.87 -5.47
N SER A 470 -27.21 15.47 -6.40
CA SER A 470 -27.92 16.74 -6.19
C SER A 470 -28.87 16.76 -4.98
N ASP A 471 -29.37 15.60 -4.54
CA ASP A 471 -30.26 15.46 -3.37
C ASP A 471 -29.52 15.22 -2.05
N GLY A 472 -28.20 15.40 -2.05
CA GLY A 472 -27.37 15.30 -0.85
C GLY A 472 -27.05 13.86 -0.43
N THR A 473 -27.56 12.85 -1.12
CA THR A 473 -27.25 11.45 -0.83
C THR A 473 -25.86 11.05 -1.33
N LEU A 474 -25.32 9.97 -0.77
CA LEU A 474 -24.09 9.33 -1.21
C LEU A 474 -24.40 7.90 -1.68
N LYS A 475 -24.19 7.64 -2.96
CA LYS A 475 -24.35 6.31 -3.55
C LYS A 475 -23.03 5.58 -3.52
N TYR A 476 -23.06 4.31 -3.12
CA TYR A 476 -21.89 3.44 -3.03
C TYR A 476 -22.01 2.27 -3.99
N TYR A 477 -20.96 2.05 -4.78
CA TYR A 477 -20.81 0.91 -5.65
C TYR A 477 -19.50 0.23 -5.31
N GLN A 478 -19.62 -0.96 -4.72
CA GLN A 478 -18.45 -1.79 -4.46
C GLN A 478 -17.93 -2.32 -5.80
N ASN A 479 -16.64 -2.25 -6.04
CA ASN A 479 -16.02 -2.99 -7.11
C ASN A 479 -15.89 -4.47 -6.68
N THR A 480 -16.51 -5.33 -7.46
CA THR A 480 -16.58 -6.79 -7.24
C THR A 480 -15.76 -7.56 -8.27
N GLY A 481 -15.06 -6.81 -9.14
CA GLY A 481 -14.21 -7.31 -10.20
C GLY A 481 -12.79 -7.52 -9.71
N THR A 482 -11.85 -6.92 -10.43
CA THR A 482 -10.44 -6.87 -10.09
C THR A 482 -9.92 -5.48 -10.44
N THR A 483 -8.77 -5.07 -9.90
CA THR A 483 -8.11 -3.80 -10.27
C THR A 483 -8.00 -3.60 -11.78
N SER A 484 -7.72 -4.66 -12.57
CA SER A 484 -7.58 -4.55 -14.04
C SER A 484 -8.84 -4.78 -14.86
N ASN A 485 -9.96 -5.08 -14.20
CA ASN A 485 -11.25 -5.27 -14.84
C ASN A 485 -12.34 -5.01 -13.80
N PRO A 486 -12.57 -3.73 -13.46
CA PRO A 486 -13.51 -3.35 -12.42
C PRO A 486 -14.95 -3.70 -12.81
N ALA A 487 -15.75 -4.05 -11.81
CA ALA A 487 -17.16 -4.37 -11.95
C ALA A 487 -17.96 -3.85 -10.76
N TYR A 488 -18.68 -2.76 -10.97
CA TYR A 488 -19.37 -2.03 -9.90
C TYR A 488 -20.75 -2.60 -9.58
N GLU A 489 -20.96 -3.00 -8.32
CA GLU A 489 -22.24 -3.44 -7.76
C GLU A 489 -22.78 -2.39 -6.78
N ALA A 490 -23.99 -1.89 -7.02
CA ALA A 490 -24.65 -0.95 -6.13
C ALA A 490 -24.94 -1.58 -4.77
N LYS A 491 -24.47 -0.96 -3.69
CA LYS A 491 -24.82 -1.33 -2.31
C LYS A 491 -25.87 -0.37 -1.76
N THR A 492 -26.82 -0.90 -1.00
CA THR A 492 -27.96 -0.12 -0.49
C THR A 492 -28.32 -0.53 0.94
N GLY A 493 -29.02 0.34 1.67
CA GLY A 493 -29.41 0.04 3.05
C GLY A 493 -28.18 -0.19 3.93
N ASP A 494 -28.20 -1.24 4.74
CA ASP A 494 -27.11 -1.50 5.67
C ASP A 494 -25.78 -1.87 5.00
N SER A 495 -25.78 -2.25 3.72
CA SER A 495 -24.59 -2.55 2.93
C SER A 495 -23.87 -1.30 2.40
N ASN A 496 -24.55 -0.15 2.39
CA ASN A 496 -23.91 1.12 2.04
C ASN A 496 -23.40 1.78 3.34
N PRO A 497 -22.08 1.95 3.52
CA PRO A 497 -21.52 2.55 4.73
C PRO A 497 -21.92 4.02 4.90
N PHE A 498 -22.35 4.68 3.82
CA PHE A 498 -22.87 6.05 3.81
C PHE A 498 -24.40 6.13 3.93
N ASN A 499 -25.09 4.99 4.08
CA ASN A 499 -26.54 4.97 4.14
C ASN A 499 -27.06 5.76 5.35
N GLY A 500 -27.91 6.75 5.07
CA GLY A 500 -28.47 7.66 6.08
C GLY A 500 -27.65 8.93 6.29
N ILE A 501 -26.49 9.06 5.64
CA ILE A 501 -25.82 10.35 5.49
C ILE A 501 -26.56 11.15 4.43
N ASP A 502 -27.09 12.30 4.87
CA ASP A 502 -27.73 13.30 4.04
C ASP A 502 -27.09 14.65 4.37
N VAL A 503 -26.38 15.21 3.39
CA VAL A 503 -25.71 16.51 3.53
C VAL A 503 -26.56 17.67 3.00
N GLY A 504 -27.84 17.47 2.74
CA GLY A 504 -28.74 18.47 2.20
C GLY A 504 -28.86 18.37 0.69
N ASP A 505 -28.17 19.24 -0.05
CA ASP A 505 -28.24 19.22 -1.51
C ASP A 505 -26.82 19.30 -2.10
N TYR A 506 -26.59 18.63 -3.24
CA TYR A 506 -25.35 18.61 -4.01
C TYR A 506 -24.12 18.14 -3.23
N SER A 507 -24.17 16.90 -2.74
CA SER A 507 -23.05 16.27 -2.05
C SER A 507 -21.83 16.17 -2.98
N ALA A 508 -20.67 16.57 -2.47
CA ALA A 508 -19.37 16.47 -3.14
C ALA A 508 -18.39 15.72 -2.23
N PRO A 509 -18.44 14.38 -2.22
CA PRO A 509 -17.62 13.57 -1.34
C PRO A 509 -16.14 13.58 -1.75
N ILE A 510 -15.28 13.43 -0.76
CA ILE A 510 -13.90 12.99 -0.90
C ILE A 510 -13.59 12.04 0.26
N LEU A 511 -12.74 11.05 0.00
CA LEU A 511 -12.30 10.05 0.97
C LEU A 511 -10.81 10.21 1.17
N VAL A 512 -10.38 10.47 2.41
CA VAL A 512 -8.98 10.75 2.74
C VAL A 512 -8.73 10.52 4.23
N ASP A 513 -7.56 10.05 4.62
CA ASP A 513 -7.15 9.96 6.02
C ASP A 513 -6.83 11.36 6.57
N ILE A 514 -7.80 11.99 7.25
CA ILE A 514 -7.68 13.38 7.71
C ILE A 514 -7.14 13.50 9.14
N ASP A 515 -7.21 12.43 9.93
CA ASP A 515 -6.76 12.40 11.33
C ASP A 515 -5.53 11.49 11.56
N GLY A 516 -5.01 10.90 10.48
CA GLY A 516 -3.77 10.15 10.43
C GLY A 516 -3.88 8.80 11.13
N ASP A 517 -5.09 8.26 11.31
CA ASP A 517 -5.31 6.97 11.97
C ASP A 517 -5.20 5.76 11.03
N GLY A 518 -5.02 6.04 9.73
CA GLY A 518 -4.79 5.05 8.68
C GLY A 518 -6.05 4.61 7.96
N ASP A 519 -7.24 5.11 8.30
CA ASP A 519 -8.44 4.88 7.52
C ASP A 519 -8.92 6.10 6.72
N LEU A 520 -9.80 5.83 5.75
CA LEU A 520 -10.35 6.89 4.92
C LEU A 520 -11.56 7.50 5.63
N ASP A 521 -11.41 8.77 5.96
CA ASP A 521 -12.48 9.63 6.43
C ASP A 521 -13.26 10.26 5.29
N LEU A 522 -14.49 10.70 5.54
CA LEU A 522 -15.34 11.33 4.56
C LEU A 522 -15.48 12.83 4.83
N VAL A 523 -15.09 13.64 3.84
CA VAL A 523 -15.38 15.07 3.79
C VAL A 523 -16.37 15.31 2.65
N VAL A 524 -17.42 16.10 2.89
CA VAL A 524 -18.49 16.31 1.91
C VAL A 524 -18.75 17.81 1.75
N GLY A 525 -18.58 18.30 0.53
CA GLY A 525 -19.11 19.60 0.13
C GLY A 525 -20.61 19.57 -0.15
N GLU A 526 -21.25 20.73 -0.07
CA GLU A 526 -22.70 20.90 -0.13
C GLU A 526 -23.08 22.23 -0.79
N SER A 527 -24.35 22.35 -1.18
CA SER A 527 -24.85 23.49 -1.96
C SER A 527 -24.73 24.85 -1.25
N ASN A 528 -24.69 24.88 0.08
CA ASN A 528 -24.59 26.08 0.91
C ASN A 528 -23.14 26.55 1.15
N GLY A 529 -22.16 25.90 0.53
CA GLY A 529 -20.75 26.29 0.60
C GLY A 529 -20.00 25.82 1.85
N THR A 530 -20.64 25.13 2.79
CA THR A 530 -19.96 24.54 3.96
C THR A 530 -19.38 23.16 3.64
N LEU A 531 -18.63 22.58 4.57
CA LEU A 531 -18.08 21.23 4.48
C LEU A 531 -18.50 20.44 5.71
N LYS A 532 -18.99 19.21 5.49
CA LYS A 532 -19.24 18.23 6.56
C LYS A 532 -18.09 17.25 6.66
N TYR A 533 -17.82 16.80 7.88
CA TYR A 533 -16.78 15.83 8.17
C TYR A 533 -17.37 14.67 8.97
N TYR A 534 -17.13 13.47 8.45
CA TYR A 534 -17.47 12.22 9.09
C TYR A 534 -16.19 11.43 9.27
N TYR A 535 -15.84 11.17 10.53
CA TYR A 535 -14.71 10.29 10.80
C TYR A 535 -15.19 8.85 10.64
N ASN A 536 -14.40 8.06 9.94
CA ASN A 536 -14.51 6.62 9.91
C ASN A 536 -13.94 6.11 11.22
N GLN A 537 -14.73 5.29 11.90
CA GLN A 537 -14.27 4.68 13.13
C GLN A 537 -13.77 3.29 12.78
N GLN A 538 -12.47 3.14 12.50
CA GLN A 538 -11.88 1.80 12.51
C GLN A 538 -12.23 1.10 13.83
N PRO A 539 -12.55 -0.20 13.78
CA PRO A 539 -12.38 -1.02 14.95
C PRO A 539 -10.90 -1.03 15.31
N SER A 540 -10.51 -0.22 16.29
CA SER A 540 -9.16 -0.27 16.83
C SER A 540 -8.89 -1.71 17.26
N SER A 541 -7.82 -2.32 16.74
CA SER A 541 -7.25 -3.48 17.39
C SER A 541 -6.93 -3.03 18.82
N VAL A 542 -7.67 -3.58 19.79
CA VAL A 542 -7.34 -3.27 21.18
C VAL A 542 -6.15 -4.14 21.50
N ASP A 543 -4.97 -3.53 21.40
CA ASP A 543 -3.75 -4.09 21.97
C ASP A 543 -4.04 -4.40 23.45
N GLY A 544 -4.16 -5.70 23.72
CA GLY A 544 -4.34 -6.24 25.08
C GLY A 544 -3.01 -6.46 25.78
N GLN A 545 -1.88 -6.26 25.08
CA GLN A 545 -0.56 -6.30 25.65
C GLN A 545 -0.21 -4.90 26.17
N ALA A 546 0.69 -4.84 27.15
CA ALA A 546 1.20 -3.55 27.61
C ALA A 546 2.54 -3.31 26.91
N PRO A 547 2.84 -2.06 26.52
CA PRO A 547 4.16 -1.72 25.99
C PRO A 547 5.26 -2.21 26.92
N THR A 548 6.20 -2.96 26.37
CA THR A 548 7.37 -3.47 27.09
C THR A 548 8.59 -2.63 26.78
N LEU A 549 9.40 -2.32 27.80
CA LEU A 549 10.67 -1.64 27.61
C LEU A 549 11.67 -2.62 26.96
N THR A 550 12.18 -2.29 25.78
CA THR A 550 13.12 -3.14 25.01
C THR A 550 14.57 -2.78 25.28
N THR A 551 14.85 -1.57 25.78
CA THR A 551 16.19 -1.23 26.33
C THR A 551 16.47 -2.05 27.60
N GLN A 552 17.70 -2.57 27.75
CA GLN A 552 18.10 -3.34 28.94
C GLN A 552 17.79 -2.55 30.22
N ALA A 553 17.14 -3.21 31.18
CA ALA A 553 16.73 -2.65 32.49
C ALA A 553 17.89 -2.16 33.40
N SER A 554 19.13 -2.14 32.91
CA SER A 554 20.30 -1.66 33.63
C SER A 554 21.33 -1.08 32.66
N VAL A 555 21.43 0.25 32.62
CA VAL A 555 22.42 0.98 31.81
C VAL A 555 23.36 1.74 32.76
N ILE A 556 24.67 1.68 32.49
CA ILE A 556 25.66 2.56 33.15
C ILE A 556 25.69 3.85 32.35
N LEU A 557 25.19 4.94 32.93
CA LEU A 557 25.27 6.28 32.32
C LEU A 557 26.64 6.89 32.64
N GLU A 558 27.43 7.22 31.61
CA GLU A 558 28.58 8.11 31.77
C GLU A 558 28.11 9.58 31.76
N GLU A 559 28.86 10.50 32.39
CA GLU A 559 28.42 11.88 32.71
C GLU A 559 28.00 12.76 31.52
N THR A 560 28.06 12.27 30.27
CA THR A 560 27.79 13.04 29.05
C THR A 560 26.82 12.36 28.06
N SER A 561 26.13 11.28 28.42
CA SER A 561 25.28 10.53 27.48
C SER A 561 23.78 10.68 27.79
N ASP A 562 22.98 10.82 26.74
CA ASP A 562 21.51 10.79 26.84
C ASP A 562 21.01 9.37 27.13
N LEU A 563 19.99 9.25 27.98
CA LEU A 563 19.27 8.01 28.22
C LEU A 563 18.14 7.90 27.20
N VAL A 564 18.28 6.99 26.24
CA VAL A 564 17.23 6.64 25.28
C VAL A 564 16.49 5.42 25.81
N LEU A 565 15.16 5.46 25.81
CA LEU A 565 14.27 4.37 26.22
C LEU A 565 13.47 3.94 25.00
N ASP A 566 13.72 2.72 24.54
CA ASP A 566 12.95 2.12 23.45
C ASP A 566 11.88 1.20 24.04
N PHE A 567 10.69 1.27 23.46
CA PHE A 567 9.56 0.42 23.81
C PHE A 567 9.24 -0.53 22.65
N SER A 568 8.47 -1.59 22.92
CA SER A 568 8.03 -2.56 21.92
C SER A 568 7.09 -1.96 20.88
N GLU A 569 6.54 -0.78 21.15
CA GLU A 569 5.57 -0.08 20.32
C GLU A 569 5.49 1.42 20.66
N ASN A 570 4.76 2.17 19.83
CA ASN A 570 4.50 3.59 20.07
C ASN A 570 3.62 3.79 21.31
N ILE A 571 4.05 4.64 22.24
CA ILE A 571 3.30 4.92 23.46
C ILE A 571 2.53 6.24 23.30
N LYS A 572 1.20 6.18 23.41
CA LYS A 572 0.35 7.39 23.48
C LYS A 572 0.49 8.06 24.85
N ALA A 573 0.48 9.40 24.86
CA ALA A 573 0.48 10.17 26.10
C ALA A 573 -0.71 9.79 26.99
N GLY A 574 -0.44 9.49 28.27
CA GLY A 574 -1.44 9.05 29.23
C GLY A 574 -1.09 9.51 30.65
N THR A 575 -1.93 9.17 31.63
CA THR A 575 -1.67 9.52 33.04
C THR A 575 -0.64 8.57 33.66
N GLY A 576 0.63 8.71 33.28
CA GLY A 576 1.72 7.83 33.70
C GLY A 576 3.04 8.55 33.98
N SER A 577 3.95 7.87 34.67
CA SER A 577 5.29 8.41 34.95
C SER A 577 6.36 7.32 34.82
N ILE A 578 7.49 7.65 34.18
CA ILE A 578 8.69 6.80 34.15
C ILE A 578 9.52 7.12 35.39
N LEU A 579 9.80 6.10 36.21
CA LEU A 579 10.65 6.21 37.40
C LEU A 579 12.06 5.70 37.09
N ILE A 580 13.03 6.59 37.11
CA ILE A 580 14.45 6.22 37.03
C ILE A 580 14.94 5.97 38.46
N LYS A 581 15.41 4.75 38.73
CA LYS A 581 15.92 4.36 40.04
C LYS A 581 17.39 3.99 39.97
N ASN A 582 18.13 4.28 41.05
CA ASN A 582 19.51 3.84 41.17
C ASN A 582 19.58 2.35 41.58
N SER A 583 20.80 1.81 41.66
CA SER A 583 21.09 0.43 42.07
C SER A 583 20.64 0.07 43.50
N SER A 584 20.20 1.04 44.29
CA SER A 584 19.63 0.86 45.63
C SER A 584 18.10 1.01 45.64
N ASP A 585 17.46 0.97 44.47
CA ASP A 585 16.00 1.09 44.27
C ASP A 585 15.42 2.44 44.75
N VAL A 586 16.27 3.47 44.83
CA VAL A 586 15.85 4.84 45.15
C VAL A 586 15.56 5.58 43.86
N THR A 587 14.37 6.18 43.76
CA THR A 587 14.01 7.05 42.63
C THR A 587 14.93 8.26 42.60
N VAL A 588 15.65 8.42 41.50
CA VAL A 588 16.57 9.54 41.24
C VAL A 588 15.99 10.55 40.25
N ALA A 589 15.03 10.13 39.41
CA ALA A 589 14.26 11.02 38.56
C ALA A 589 12.87 10.43 38.26
N THR A 590 11.92 11.32 37.98
CA THR A 590 10.56 10.99 37.54
C THR A 590 10.27 11.80 36.29
N ILE A 591 9.98 11.13 35.18
CA ILE A 591 9.54 11.76 33.94
C ILE A 591 8.03 11.59 33.89
N ASN A 592 7.30 12.71 34.01
CA ASN A 592 5.85 12.71 33.82
C ASN A 592 5.59 12.77 32.32
N ILE A 593 4.83 11.81 31.80
CA ILE A 593 4.39 11.85 30.41
C ILE A 593 3.14 12.74 30.39
N ALA A 594 3.32 14.02 30.13
CA ALA A 594 2.22 14.94 29.84
C ALA A 594 2.04 15.03 28.31
N SER A 595 0.86 15.44 27.85
CA SER A 595 0.60 15.69 26.43
C SER A 595 1.69 16.59 25.83
N ASP A 596 2.22 16.19 24.67
CA ASP A 596 3.28 16.85 23.88
C ASP A 596 4.74 16.69 24.31
N THR A 597 5.14 15.52 24.82
CA THR A 597 6.57 15.16 24.86
C THR A 597 6.86 14.01 23.90
N LYS A 598 7.62 14.32 22.83
CA LYS A 598 8.24 13.38 21.90
C LYS A 598 9.19 12.41 22.60
#